data_AF-A0A0B2QHI5-F1
#
_entry.id   AF-A0A0B2QHI5-F1
#
_cell.length_a   1.000
_cell.length_b   1.000
_cell.length_c   1.000
_cell.angle_alpha   90.00
_cell.angle_beta   90.00
_cell.angle_gamma   90.00
#
_symmetry.space_group_name_H-M   'P 1'
#
loop_
_entity.id
_entity.type
_entity.pdbx_description
1 polymer ?
#
loop_
_entity_poly.entity_id
_entity_poly.type
_entity_poly.pdbx_seq_one_letter_code
_entity_poly.pdbx_strand_id
1 'polypeptide(L)'
;MEDDQLELCNDDGFVFKRKRRRVDAPPPPPSEPEQEAAEKFRRERKKQTLLKLKSKYEKEILQWESFSNTLRSMQQLHTTPQQQPQPNLSLSLPSTDSAGTSLLRDLLLQVEAQDAIIRDVSNLCDIAEAVCVKREEQLKQTLFDLPIWASPLELMQGLCDGDDD
;
A
#
# COMPACT_ATOMS: atom_id res chain seq x y z
N MET A 1 50.59 -10.57 -6.85
CA MET A 1 49.69 -11.64 -6.40
C MET A 1 48.76 -11.03 -5.34
N GLU A 2 47.65 -10.43 -5.76
CA GLU A 2 46.72 -9.66 -4.89
C GLU A 2 45.30 -10.25 -4.80
N ASP A 3 45.01 -11.32 -5.56
CA ASP A 3 43.67 -11.93 -5.64
C ASP A 3 43.26 -12.76 -4.40
N ASP A 4 44.20 -13.10 -3.51
CA ASP A 4 43.94 -13.98 -2.35
C ASP A 4 43.21 -13.28 -1.17
N GLN A 5 42.80 -12.02 -1.33
CA GLN A 5 42.27 -11.19 -0.24
C GLN A 5 40.77 -10.90 -0.32
N LEU A 6 40.06 -11.39 -1.34
CA LEU A 6 38.60 -11.24 -1.46
C LEU A 6 37.89 -12.47 -0.88
N GLU A 7 36.84 -12.24 -0.10
CA GLU A 7 35.96 -13.29 0.46
C GLU A 7 34.55 -13.13 -0.12
N LEU A 8 33.92 -14.26 -0.44
CA LEU A 8 32.55 -14.31 -0.95
C LEU A 8 31.57 -14.28 0.23
N CYS A 9 30.64 -13.33 0.25
CA CYS A 9 29.64 -13.18 1.30
C CYS A 9 28.23 -13.24 0.72
N ASN A 10 27.32 -13.90 1.45
CA ASN A 10 25.90 -13.97 1.13
C ASN A 10 25.12 -13.20 2.20
N ASP A 11 24.41 -12.16 1.79
CA ASP A 11 23.55 -11.33 2.64
C ASP A 11 22.15 -11.35 2.04
N ASP A 12 21.20 -11.97 2.74
CA ASP A 12 19.80 -12.14 2.32
C ASP A 12 19.60 -12.62 0.86
N GLY A 13 20.47 -13.52 0.38
CA GLY A 13 20.39 -14.12 -0.95
C GLY A 13 21.16 -13.39 -2.04
N PHE A 14 21.80 -12.26 -1.71
CA PHE A 14 22.71 -11.56 -2.62
C PHE A 14 24.17 -11.94 -2.32
N VAL A 15 24.87 -12.43 -3.34
CA VAL A 15 26.26 -12.90 -3.22
C VAL A 15 27.22 -11.87 -3.82
N PHE A 16 28.14 -11.36 -3.00
CA PHE A 16 29.15 -10.39 -3.45
C PHE A 16 30.54 -10.69 -2.87
N LYS A 17 31.57 -10.20 -3.57
CA LYS A 17 32.97 -10.27 -3.11
C LYS A 17 33.26 -9.03 -2.27
N ARG A 18 33.85 -9.21 -1.08
CA ARG A 18 34.33 -8.11 -0.24
C ARG A 18 35.78 -8.32 0.19
N LYS A 19 36.52 -7.23 0.41
CA LYS A 19 37.88 -7.27 0.94
C LYS A 19 37.88 -7.89 2.34
N ARG A 20 38.68 -8.92 2.55
CA ARG A 20 38.86 -9.59 3.85
C ARG A 20 39.33 -8.55 4.85
N ARG A 21 38.53 -8.29 5.90
CA ARG A 21 38.97 -7.44 7.01
C ARG A 21 40.13 -8.17 7.68
N ARG A 22 41.29 -7.52 7.83
CA ARG A 22 42.32 -8.04 8.74
C ARG A 22 41.72 -7.99 10.13
N VAL A 23 41.40 -9.16 10.67
CA VAL A 23 40.94 -9.33 12.04
C VAL A 23 42.16 -9.08 12.93
N ASP A 24 42.44 -7.81 13.24
CA ASP A 24 43.14 -7.49 14.48
C ASP A 24 42.17 -7.85 15.60
N ALA A 25 42.27 -9.10 16.04
CA ALA A 25 41.45 -9.78 17.05
C ALA A 25 39.92 -9.67 16.84
N PRO A 26 39.17 -10.80 16.90
CA PRO A 26 37.74 -10.69 17.09
C PRO A 26 37.49 -9.81 18.33
N PRO A 27 36.60 -8.80 18.29
CA PRO A 27 36.11 -8.24 19.54
C PRO A 27 35.65 -9.43 20.40
N PRO A 28 36.01 -9.45 21.69
CA PRO A 28 35.70 -10.58 22.55
C PRO A 28 34.21 -10.89 22.42
N PRO A 29 33.83 -12.18 22.34
CA PRO A 29 32.42 -12.53 22.28
C PRO A 29 31.70 -11.80 23.42
N PRO A 30 30.57 -11.12 23.14
CA PRO A 30 29.81 -10.45 24.18
C PRO A 30 29.54 -11.47 25.28
N SER A 31 29.74 -11.06 26.53
CA SER A 31 29.57 -11.97 27.66
C SER A 31 28.15 -12.54 27.62
N GLU A 32 27.93 -13.80 28.03
CA GLU A 32 26.57 -14.38 28.11
C GLU A 32 25.49 -13.43 28.67
N PRO A 33 25.72 -12.64 29.73
CA PRO A 33 24.75 -11.66 30.22
C PRO A 33 24.44 -10.51 29.23
N GLU A 34 25.41 -10.08 28.43
CA GLU A 34 25.26 -9.03 27.42
C GLU A 34 24.43 -9.52 26.22
N GLN A 35 24.63 -10.77 25.82
CA GLN A 35 23.86 -11.42 24.76
C GLN A 35 22.40 -11.64 25.19
N GLU A 36 22.16 -12.05 26.44
CA GLU A 36 20.81 -12.22 26.99
C GLU A 36 20.07 -10.87 27.12
N ALA A 37 20.78 -9.80 27.51
CA ALA A 37 20.23 -8.45 27.56
C ALA A 37 19.83 -7.95 26.16
N ALA A 38 20.71 -8.09 25.16
CA ALA A 38 20.41 -7.72 23.77
C ALA A 38 19.19 -8.49 23.23
N GLU A 39 19.08 -9.78 23.56
CA GLU A 39 17.93 -10.58 23.16
C GLU A 39 16.63 -10.13 23.84
N LYS A 40 16.67 -9.80 25.14
CA LYS A 40 15.52 -9.23 25.87
C LYS A 40 15.05 -7.92 25.23
N PHE A 41 15.97 -7.00 24.90
CA PHE A 41 15.62 -5.76 24.20
C PHE A 41 14.99 -6.02 22.83
N ARG A 42 15.52 -6.97 22.06
CA ARG A 42 14.95 -7.36 20.76
C ARG A 42 13.53 -7.92 20.92
N ARG A 43 13.30 -8.78 21.91
CA ARG A 43 11.96 -9.33 22.22
C ARG A 43 11.00 -8.23 22.63
N GLU A 44 11.43 -7.29 23.47
CA GLU A 44 10.59 -6.17 23.91
C GLU A 44 10.22 -5.26 22.73
N ARG A 45 11.16 -4.91 21.86
CA ARG A 45 10.87 -4.12 20.64
C ARG A 45 9.85 -4.82 19.73
N LYS A 46 9.99 -6.13 19.54
CA LYS A 46 9.03 -6.93 18.76
C LYS A 46 7.65 -6.92 19.41
N LYS A 47 7.57 -7.14 20.72
CA LYS A 47 6.32 -7.10 21.50
C LYS A 47 5.64 -5.73 21.39
N GLN A 48 6.38 -4.65 21.55
CA GLN A 48 5.85 -3.27 21.44
C GLN A 48 5.31 -2.99 20.03
N THR A 49 6.01 -3.44 18.99
CA THR A 49 5.56 -3.29 17.60
C THR A 49 4.26 -4.06 17.34
N LEU A 50 4.19 -5.31 17.82
CA LEU A 50 2.99 -6.14 17.69
C LEU A 50 1.80 -5.56 18.46
N LEU A 51 2.02 -5.01 19.65
CA LEU A 51 0.96 -4.35 20.43
C LEU A 51 0.42 -3.11 19.69
N LYS A 52 1.29 -2.27 19.13
CA LYS A 52 0.88 -1.13 18.30
C LYS A 52 0.07 -1.57 17.09
N LEU A 53 0.50 -2.64 16.42
CA LEU A 53 -0.20 -3.18 15.26
C LEU A 53 -1.58 -3.74 15.64
N LYS A 54 -1.67 -4.48 16.75
CA LYS A 54 -2.94 -4.96 17.30
C LYS A 54 -3.88 -3.80 17.56
N SER A 55 -3.44 -2.78 18.30
CA SER A 55 -4.28 -1.61 18.61
C SER A 55 -4.70 -0.83 17.37
N LYS A 56 -3.87 -0.80 16.32
CA LYS A 56 -4.24 -0.19 15.03
C LYS A 56 -5.38 -0.97 14.37
N TYR A 57 -5.22 -2.28 14.21
CA TYR A 57 -6.24 -3.10 13.55
C TYR A 57 -7.54 -3.18 14.35
N GLU A 58 -7.46 -3.20 15.68
CA GLU A 58 -8.65 -3.16 16.54
C GLU A 58 -9.46 -1.88 16.32
N LYS A 59 -8.80 -0.72 16.23
CA LYS A 59 -9.47 0.55 15.88
C LYS A 59 -10.06 0.53 14.49
N GLU A 60 -9.31 0.00 13.53
CA GLU A 60 -9.74 -0.08 12.13
C GLU A 60 -10.99 -0.97 11.99
N ILE A 61 -11.01 -2.13 12.66
CA ILE A 61 -12.17 -3.02 12.71
C ILE A 61 -13.39 -2.30 13.29
N LEU A 62 -13.24 -1.59 14.41
CA LEU A 62 -14.34 -0.83 15.02
C LEU A 62 -14.88 0.26 14.06
N GLN A 63 -14.00 0.90 13.29
CA GLN A 63 -14.42 1.86 12.26
C GLN A 63 -15.19 1.16 11.14
N TRP A 64 -14.69 0.04 10.62
CA TRP A 64 -15.38 -0.75 9.60
C TRP A 64 -16.74 -1.26 10.06
N GLU A 65 -16.85 -1.71 11.31
CA GLU A 65 -18.13 -2.12 11.91
C GLU A 65 -19.12 -0.94 11.99
N SER A 66 -18.65 0.24 12.43
CA SER A 66 -19.46 1.45 12.46
C SER A 66 -19.98 1.81 11.07
N PHE A 67 -19.11 1.88 10.06
CA PHE A 67 -19.50 2.19 8.68
C PHE A 67 -20.48 1.15 8.11
N SER A 68 -20.21 -0.14 8.33
CA SER A 68 -21.11 -1.22 7.91
C SER A 68 -22.49 -1.09 8.56
N ASN A 69 -22.54 -0.75 9.85
CA ASN A 69 -23.81 -0.55 10.56
C ASN A 69 -24.55 0.68 10.05
N THR A 70 -23.87 1.79 9.77
CA THR A 70 -24.48 2.98 9.16
C THR A 70 -25.07 2.65 7.79
N LEU A 71 -24.31 1.96 6.92
CA LEU A 71 -24.80 1.54 5.60
C LEU A 71 -26.02 0.62 5.70
N ARG A 72 -25.99 -0.34 6.64
CA ARG A 72 -27.13 -1.23 6.89
C ARG A 72 -28.37 -0.46 7.38
N SER A 73 -28.19 0.50 8.28
CA SER A 73 -29.29 1.36 8.76
C SER A 73 -29.90 2.18 7.63
N MET A 74 -29.08 2.75 6.75
CA MET A 74 -29.56 3.44 5.55
C MET A 74 -30.36 2.49 4.66
N GLN A 75 -29.81 1.30 4.36
CA GLN A 75 -30.51 0.29 3.57
C GLN A 75 -31.88 -0.08 4.17
N GLN A 76 -31.95 -0.26 5.49
CA GLN A 76 -33.21 -0.60 6.17
C GLN A 76 -34.26 0.52 6.06
N LEU A 77 -33.86 1.79 6.17
CA LEU A 77 -34.72 2.95 5.93
C LEU A 77 -35.33 2.94 4.52
N HIS A 78 -34.58 2.49 3.51
CA HIS A 78 -35.08 2.39 2.13
C HIS A 78 -36.00 1.17 1.90
N THR A 79 -35.92 0.14 2.74
CA THR A 79 -36.68 -1.12 2.56
C THR A 79 -37.92 -1.27 3.43
N THR A 80 -38.19 -0.35 4.36
CA THR A 80 -39.37 -0.46 5.24
C THR A 80 -40.57 0.24 4.57
N PRO A 81 -41.60 -0.48 4.09
CA PRO A 81 -42.83 0.16 3.64
C PRO A 81 -43.49 0.77 4.87
N GLN A 82 -43.66 2.08 4.87
CA GLN A 82 -44.41 2.79 5.89
C GLN A 82 -45.84 2.22 5.92
N GLN A 83 -46.13 1.32 6.86
CA GLN A 83 -47.49 0.84 7.12
C GLN A 83 -48.27 1.98 7.75
N GLN A 84 -48.89 2.80 6.91
CA GLN A 84 -50.00 3.66 7.32
C GLN A 84 -51.28 2.82 7.30
N PRO A 85 -52.10 2.81 8.37
CA PRO A 85 -53.39 2.15 8.34
C PRO A 85 -54.32 2.94 7.42
N GLN A 86 -54.73 2.33 6.30
CA GLN A 86 -55.78 2.85 5.41
C GLN A 86 -57.16 2.61 6.02
N PRO A 87 -57.99 3.63 6.28
CA PRO A 87 -59.43 3.48 6.28
C PRO A 87 -59.94 3.63 4.84
N ASN A 88 -60.69 2.63 4.40
CA ASN A 88 -61.42 2.60 3.13
C ASN A 88 -62.15 3.92 2.84
N LEU A 89 -61.74 4.68 1.83
CA LEU A 89 -62.59 5.67 1.18
C LEU A 89 -62.22 5.78 -0.31
N SER A 90 -63.19 5.36 -1.13
CA SER A 90 -63.68 6.06 -2.32
C SER A 90 -62.68 6.59 -3.34
N LEU A 91 -62.77 6.03 -4.54
CA LEU A 91 -62.29 6.55 -5.82
C LEU A 91 -62.36 8.09 -5.90
N SER A 92 -61.22 8.76 -5.82
CA SER A 92 -60.99 10.13 -6.27
C SER A 92 -59.48 10.28 -6.44
N LEU A 93 -58.98 10.49 -7.67
CA LEU A 93 -57.56 10.77 -7.87
C LEU A 93 -57.14 11.97 -6.99
N PRO A 94 -56.13 11.85 -6.13
CA PRO A 94 -55.47 13.02 -5.58
C PRO A 94 -54.27 13.40 -6.46
N SER A 95 -54.12 14.71 -6.64
CA SER A 95 -52.95 15.39 -7.17
C SER A 95 -51.63 14.74 -6.76
N THR A 96 -50.65 14.81 -7.66
CA THR A 96 -49.24 14.62 -7.35
C THR A 96 -48.90 15.38 -6.05
N ASP A 97 -48.82 14.66 -4.94
CA ASP A 97 -48.49 15.25 -3.66
C ASP A 97 -47.10 15.87 -3.78
N SER A 98 -47.00 17.16 -3.46
CA SER A 98 -45.76 17.93 -3.47
C SER A 98 -44.61 17.24 -2.70
N ALA A 99 -44.94 16.35 -1.76
CA ALA A 99 -44.01 15.54 -0.98
C ALA A 99 -43.37 14.37 -1.77
N GLY A 100 -44.10 13.77 -2.72
CA GLY A 100 -43.56 12.72 -3.58
C GLY A 100 -42.56 13.28 -4.60
N THR A 101 -42.84 14.46 -5.14
CA THR A 101 -41.92 15.16 -6.05
C THR A 101 -40.68 15.70 -5.33
N SER A 102 -40.77 16.09 -4.06
CA SER A 102 -39.60 16.54 -3.29
C SER A 102 -38.68 15.37 -2.96
N LEU A 103 -39.23 14.23 -2.51
CA LEU A 103 -38.42 13.03 -2.24
C LEU A 103 -37.68 12.55 -3.48
N LEU A 104 -38.33 12.55 -4.65
CA LEU A 104 -37.73 12.13 -5.91
C LEU A 104 -36.60 13.09 -6.32
N ARG A 105 -36.78 14.40 -6.10
CA ARG A 105 -35.75 15.40 -6.34
C ARG A 105 -34.56 15.26 -5.40
N ASP A 106 -34.80 14.97 -4.13
CA ASP A 106 -33.74 14.75 -3.14
C ASP A 106 -32.94 13.48 -3.45
N LEU A 107 -33.62 12.40 -3.86
CA LEU A 107 -32.98 11.16 -4.32
C LEU A 107 -32.14 11.39 -5.58
N LEU A 108 -32.65 12.16 -6.54
CA LEU A 108 -31.89 12.53 -7.74
C LEU A 108 -30.62 13.30 -7.36
N LEU A 109 -30.74 14.29 -6.47
CA LEU A 109 -29.60 15.07 -5.98
C LEU A 109 -28.56 14.19 -5.29
N GLN A 110 -29.00 13.20 -4.51
CA GLN A 110 -28.13 12.25 -3.84
C GLN A 110 -27.38 11.36 -4.85
N VAL A 111 -28.06 10.88 -5.89
CA VAL A 111 -27.45 10.07 -6.94
C VAL A 111 -26.44 10.89 -7.75
N GLU A 112 -26.76 12.13 -8.09
CA GLU A 112 -25.82 13.04 -8.77
C GLU A 112 -24.57 13.31 -7.92
N ALA A 113 -24.74 13.51 -6.61
CA ALA A 113 -23.61 13.67 -5.69
C ALA A 113 -22.75 12.40 -5.59
N GLN A 114 -23.37 11.22 -5.54
CA GLN A 114 -22.65 9.95 -5.51
C GLN A 114 -21.90 9.68 -6.82
N ASP A 115 -22.49 9.99 -7.97
CA ASP A 115 -21.86 9.88 -9.28
C ASP A 115 -20.64 10.80 -9.38
N ALA A 116 -20.72 12.04 -8.86
CA ALA A 116 -19.56 12.94 -8.77
C ALA A 116 -18.41 12.33 -7.94
N ILE A 117 -18.73 11.77 -6.76
CA ILE A 117 -17.72 11.10 -5.90
C ILE A 117 -17.09 9.90 -6.61
N ILE A 118 -17.90 9.06 -7.27
CA ILE A 118 -17.41 7.89 -8.00
C ILE A 118 -16.46 8.33 -9.12
N ARG A 119 -16.81 9.39 -9.86
CA ARG A 119 -15.95 9.94 -10.93
C ARG A 119 -14.63 10.48 -10.37
N ASP A 120 -14.68 11.20 -9.26
CA ASP A 120 -13.47 11.73 -8.61
C ASP A 120 -12.53 10.61 -8.14
N VAL A 121 -13.08 9.56 -7.52
CA VAL A 121 -12.30 8.39 -7.09
C VAL A 121 -11.75 7.63 -8.30
N SER A 122 -12.53 7.46 -9.36
CA SER A 122 -12.07 6.80 -10.60
C SER A 122 -10.90 7.56 -11.23
N ASN A 123 -11.00 8.89 -11.34
CA ASN A 123 -9.92 9.73 -11.84
C ASN A 123 -8.66 9.62 -10.97
N LEU A 124 -8.80 9.55 -9.64
CA LEU A 124 -7.66 9.34 -8.75
C LEU A 124 -6.98 7.99 -8.99
N CYS A 125 -7.77 6.93 -9.26
CA CYS A 125 -7.24 5.63 -9.65
C CYS A 125 -6.47 5.69 -10.98
N ASP A 126 -7.03 6.35 -12.00
CA ASP A 126 -6.38 6.53 -13.30
C ASP A 126 -5.04 7.27 -13.16
N ILE A 127 -5.00 8.34 -12.35
CA ILE A 127 -3.77 9.08 -12.06
C ILE A 127 -2.75 8.19 -11.34
N ALA A 128 -3.18 7.43 -10.34
CA ALA A 128 -2.31 6.53 -9.60
C ALA A 128 -1.71 5.45 -10.51
N GLU A 129 -2.51 4.85 -11.38
CA GLU A 129 -2.06 3.86 -12.36
C GLU A 129 -1.06 4.47 -13.35
N ALA A 130 -1.34 5.66 -13.89
CA ALA A 130 -0.43 6.36 -14.79
C ALA A 130 0.94 6.68 -14.13
N VAL A 131 0.94 7.08 -12.86
CA VAL A 131 2.17 7.35 -12.10
C VAL A 131 2.95 6.05 -11.88
N CYS A 132 2.27 4.96 -11.51
CA CYS A 132 2.89 3.66 -11.32
C CYS A 132 3.53 3.14 -12.62
N VAL A 133 2.78 3.14 -13.72
CA VAL A 133 3.27 2.71 -15.05
C VAL A 133 4.48 3.53 -15.47
N LYS A 134 4.41 4.87 -15.33
CA LYS A 134 5.53 5.74 -15.69
C LYS A 134 6.79 5.43 -14.87
N ARG A 135 6.64 5.21 -13.56
CA ARG A 135 7.77 4.90 -12.68
C ARG A 135 8.37 3.53 -12.98
N GLU A 136 7.54 2.55 -13.28
CA GLU A 136 7.98 1.22 -13.70
C GLU A 136 8.79 1.31 -15.00
N GLU A 137 8.28 2.02 -16.00
CA GLU A 137 8.96 2.21 -17.28
C GLU A 137 10.30 2.93 -17.09
N GLN A 138 10.34 3.99 -16.27
CA GLN A 138 11.60 4.67 -15.93
C GLN A 138 12.62 3.72 -15.31
N LEU A 139 12.20 2.85 -14.39
CA LEU A 139 13.10 1.86 -13.78
C LEU A 139 13.62 0.85 -14.83
N LYS A 140 12.74 0.37 -15.72
CA LYS A 140 13.14 -0.51 -16.82
C LYS A 140 14.19 0.15 -17.71
N GLN A 141 13.98 1.39 -18.11
CA GLN A 141 14.95 2.13 -18.92
C GLN A 141 16.31 2.24 -18.21
N THR A 142 16.34 2.56 -16.91
CA THR A 142 17.63 2.60 -16.18
C THR A 142 18.38 1.28 -16.15
N LEU A 143 17.69 0.14 -16.28
CA LEU A 143 18.32 -1.18 -16.37
C LEU A 143 18.80 -1.49 -17.79
N PHE A 144 18.05 -1.10 -18.81
CA PHE A 144 18.42 -1.32 -20.21
C PHE A 144 19.50 -0.36 -20.71
N ASP A 145 19.58 0.85 -20.14
CA ASP A 145 20.63 1.82 -20.42
C ASP A 145 21.99 1.45 -19.78
N LEU A 146 22.07 0.33 -19.06
CA LEU A 146 23.34 -0.12 -18.49
C LEU A 146 24.29 -0.56 -19.61
N PRO A 147 25.57 -0.10 -19.60
CA PRO A 147 26.55 -0.46 -20.63
C PRO A 147 26.77 -1.96 -20.79
N ILE A 148 26.50 -2.75 -19.74
CA ILE A 148 26.60 -4.21 -19.76
C ILE A 148 25.71 -4.88 -20.82
N TRP A 149 24.66 -4.20 -21.27
CA TRP A 149 23.79 -4.68 -22.35
C TRP A 149 24.22 -4.20 -23.74
N ALA A 150 25.28 -3.38 -23.84
CA ALA A 150 25.84 -2.93 -25.11
C ALA A 150 26.56 -4.09 -25.84
N SER A 151 26.96 -3.84 -27.09
CA SER A 151 27.67 -4.85 -27.88
C SER A 151 28.98 -5.24 -27.17
N PRO A 152 29.35 -6.54 -27.14
CA PRO A 152 30.62 -6.97 -26.53
C PRO A 152 31.85 -6.21 -27.05
N LEU A 153 31.83 -5.75 -28.30
CA LEU A 153 32.90 -4.94 -28.88
C LEU A 153 32.97 -3.52 -28.30
N GLU A 154 31.83 -2.87 -28.09
CA GLU A 154 31.74 -1.53 -27.49
C GLU A 154 32.14 -1.55 -26.02
N LEU A 155 31.74 -2.61 -25.32
CA LEU A 155 32.14 -2.88 -23.93
C LEU A 155 33.65 -3.06 -23.80
N MET A 156 34.28 -3.84 -24.68
CA MET A 156 35.74 -4.02 -24.66
C MET A 156 36.48 -2.73 -25.00
N GLN A 157 35.96 -1.93 -25.94
CA GLN A 157 36.58 -0.65 -26.31
C GLN A 157 36.62 0.33 -25.12
N GLY A 158 35.50 0.50 -24.41
CA GLY A 158 35.44 1.35 -23.21
C GLY A 158 36.30 0.88 -22.02
N LEU A 159 36.65 -0.41 -21.98
CA LEU A 159 37.58 -0.97 -20.98
C LEU A 159 39.05 -0.85 -21.41
N CYS A 160 39.33 -0.84 -22.71
CA CYS A 160 40.68 -0.72 -23.25
C CYS A 160 41.16 0.74 -23.39
N ASP A 161 40.26 1.72 -23.47
CA ASP A 161 40.58 3.15 -23.58
C ASP A 161 40.97 3.81 -22.22
N GLY A 162 41.20 3.01 -21.16
CA GLY A 162 41.47 3.47 -19.79
C GLY A 162 42.93 3.37 -19.32
N ASP A 163 43.87 2.95 -20.18
CA ASP A 163 45.27 2.67 -19.80
C ASP A 163 46.32 3.65 -20.40
N ASP A 164 45.91 4.84 -20.84
CA ASP A 164 46.82 5.89 -21.33
C ASP A 164 46.72 7.18 -20.48
N ASP A 165 47.27 7.15 -19.25
CA ASP A 165 47.92 8.28 -18.55
C ASP A 165 48.75 7.82 -17.33
#